data_AF-A0A1I7FEV6-F1
#
_entry.id   AF-A0A1I7FEV6-F1
#
_cell.length_a   1.000
_cell.length_b   1.000
_cell.length_c   1.000
_cell.angle_alpha   90.00
_cell.angle_beta   90.00
_cell.angle_gamma   90.00
#
_symmetry.space_group_name_H-M   'P 1'
#
loop_
_entity.id
_entity.type
_entity.pdbx_description
1 polymer ?
#
loop_
_entity_poly.entity_id
_entity_poly.type
_entity_poly.pdbx_seq_one_letter_code
_entity_poly.pdbx_strand_id
1 'polypeptide(L)'
;MGIGLLLLIVGGVHALFPRFCWFLSVGWKLRDAEPSDLYLGVSRFLGSLAGIAGLAVLLVSGIQSRAEASDDAAWQPVQSHLAAGNIASVRTSSGQAVEMTPEELDALDRDIRDLSPTRFHADSGSFQTFGSVTITCKDGFQVTLMQLDPDSEIGIAVGNAPTAPAFAGFSGELHDWIDQVLGHSLS
;
A
#
# COMPACT_ATOMS: atom_id res chain seq x y z
N MET A 1 -12.49 -7.64 7.46
CA MET A 1 -12.73 -7.68 8.93
C MET A 1 -13.88 -8.58 9.39
N GLY A 2 -14.97 -8.77 8.62
CA GLY A 2 -16.15 -9.53 9.09
C GLY A 2 -15.90 -11.01 9.43
N ILE A 3 -15.08 -11.71 8.64
CA ILE A 3 -14.83 -13.15 8.82
C ILE A 3 -14.03 -13.46 10.10
N GLY A 4 -13.00 -12.67 10.42
CA GLY A 4 -12.18 -12.86 11.62
C GLY A 4 -12.95 -12.62 12.91
N LEU A 5 -13.79 -11.57 12.92
CA LEU A 5 -14.68 -11.28 14.05
C LEU A 5 -15.73 -12.38 14.24
N LEU A 6 -16.33 -12.88 13.15
CA LEU A 6 -17.29 -13.98 13.20
C LEU A 6 -16.66 -15.24 13.78
N LEU A 7 -15.47 -15.63 13.32
CA LEU A 7 -14.73 -16.78 13.84
C LEU A 7 -14.38 -16.63 15.32
N LEU A 8 -13.98 -15.41 15.74
CA LEU A 8 -13.68 -15.12 17.14
C LEU A 8 -14.92 -15.29 18.03
N ILE A 9 -16.07 -14.75 17.61
CA ILE A 9 -17.32 -14.83 18.36
C ILE A 9 -17.83 -16.28 18.39
N VAL A 10 -17.95 -16.92 17.23
CA VAL A 10 -18.47 -18.29 17.14
C VAL A 10 -17.55 -19.28 17.87
N GLY A 11 -16.24 -19.14 17.70
CA GLY A 11 -15.24 -19.94 18.39
C GLY A 11 -15.25 -19.71 19.89
N GLY A 12 -15.29 -18.46 20.33
CA GLY A 12 -15.38 -18.09 21.75
C GLY A 12 -16.64 -18.62 22.42
N VAL A 13 -17.79 -18.57 21.75
CA VAL A 13 -19.05 -19.13 22.27
C VAL A 13 -18.98 -20.65 22.38
N HIS A 14 -18.40 -21.36 21.40
CA HIS A 14 -18.20 -22.81 21.48
C HIS A 14 -17.20 -23.21 22.58
N ALA A 15 -16.18 -22.39 22.82
CA ALA A 15 -15.18 -22.61 23.86
C ALA A 15 -15.74 -22.38 25.28
N LEU A 16 -16.42 -21.26 25.50
CA LEU A 16 -16.88 -20.83 26.82
C LEU A 16 -18.24 -21.42 27.19
N PHE A 17 -19.15 -21.59 26.22
CA PHE A 17 -20.53 -22.00 26.43
C PHE A 17 -20.93 -23.23 25.58
N PRO A 18 -20.19 -24.35 25.65
CA PRO A 18 -20.47 -25.53 24.82
C PRO A 18 -21.88 -26.12 25.08
N ARG A 19 -22.39 -26.01 26.32
CA ARG A 19 -23.77 -26.45 26.66
C ARG A 19 -24.85 -25.63 25.93
N PHE A 20 -24.60 -24.34 25.74
CA PHE A 20 -25.51 -23.45 25.01
C PHE A 20 -25.51 -23.80 23.51
N CYS A 21 -24.34 -24.04 22.92
CA CYS A 21 -24.22 -24.52 21.53
C CYS A 21 -24.92 -25.88 21.33
N TRP A 22 -24.76 -26.78 22.30
CA TRP A 22 -25.46 -28.06 22.29
C TRP A 22 -26.98 -27.90 22.29
N PHE A 23 -27.49 -27.05 23.18
CA PHE A 23 -28.92 -26.77 23.28
C PHE A 23 -29.49 -26.23 21.97
N LEU A 24 -28.82 -25.26 21.35
CA LEU A 24 -29.23 -24.67 20.06
C LEU A 24 -29.19 -25.68 18.90
N SER A 25 -28.22 -26.59 18.90
CA SER A 25 -28.05 -27.57 17.81
C SER A 25 -29.00 -28.76 17.90
N VAL A 26 -28.99 -29.48 19.02
CA VAL A 26 -29.73 -30.73 19.19
C VAL A 26 -30.46 -30.83 20.52
N GLY A 27 -30.01 -30.11 21.55
CA GLY A 27 -30.55 -30.26 22.90
C GLY A 27 -32.01 -29.88 23.05
N TRP A 28 -32.52 -28.94 22.23
CA TRP A 28 -33.95 -28.60 22.23
C TRP A 28 -34.85 -29.74 21.72
N LYS A 29 -34.32 -30.69 20.94
CA LYS A 29 -35.08 -31.84 20.38
C LYS A 29 -35.15 -33.02 21.33
N LEU A 30 -34.26 -33.06 22.32
CA LEU A 30 -34.12 -34.18 23.24
C LEU A 30 -34.71 -33.78 24.59
N ARG A 31 -35.68 -34.55 25.08
CA ARG A 31 -36.28 -34.32 26.38
C ARG A 31 -35.36 -34.85 27.47
N ASP A 32 -34.98 -33.98 28.41
CA ASP A 32 -34.19 -34.31 29.61
C ASP A 32 -32.82 -34.98 29.33
N ALA A 33 -32.24 -34.76 28.15
CA ALA A 33 -30.91 -35.25 27.81
C ALA A 33 -29.84 -34.19 28.13
N GLU A 34 -28.68 -34.64 28.62
CA GLU A 34 -27.51 -33.78 28.84
C GLU A 34 -26.44 -34.03 27.76
N PRO A 35 -25.65 -33.00 27.40
CA PRO A 35 -24.52 -33.18 26.50
C PRO A 35 -23.49 -34.12 27.09
N SER A 36 -22.96 -35.03 26.27
CA SER A 36 -21.89 -35.92 26.68
C SER A 36 -20.59 -35.16 26.95
N ASP A 37 -19.75 -35.69 27.83
CA ASP A 37 -18.42 -35.13 28.12
C ASP A 37 -17.55 -35.01 26.87
N LEU A 38 -17.69 -35.97 25.94
CA LEU A 38 -17.03 -35.93 24.65
C LEU A 38 -17.45 -34.72 23.82
N TYR A 39 -18.75 -34.43 23.75
CA TYR A 39 -19.25 -33.25 23.05
C TYR A 39 -18.68 -31.97 23.67
N LEU A 40 -18.73 -31.85 25.01
CA LEU A 40 -18.19 -30.68 25.71
C LEU A 40 -16.69 -30.50 25.44
N GLY A 41 -15.91 -31.59 25.45
CA GLY A 41 -14.48 -31.57 25.14
C GLY A 41 -14.19 -31.15 23.70
N VAL A 42 -14.88 -31.73 22.72
CA VAL A 42 -14.71 -31.42 21.30
C VAL A 42 -15.15 -29.99 20.97
N SER A 43 -16.30 -29.55 21.49
CA SER A 43 -16.76 -28.16 21.31
C SER A 43 -15.77 -27.15 21.88
N ARG A 44 -15.20 -27.43 23.05
CA ARG A 44 -14.17 -26.57 23.65
C ARG A 44 -12.90 -26.51 22.80
N PHE A 45 -12.44 -27.66 22.31
CA PHE A 45 -11.26 -27.75 21.48
C PHE A 45 -11.44 -27.02 20.14
N LEU A 46 -12.49 -27.34 19.39
CA LEU A 46 -12.78 -26.71 18.11
C LEU A 46 -13.12 -25.23 18.24
N GLY A 47 -13.87 -24.86 19.28
CA GLY A 47 -14.17 -23.45 19.58
C GLY A 47 -12.90 -22.65 19.87
N SER A 48 -11.98 -23.21 20.67
CA SER A 48 -10.70 -22.57 20.96
C SER A 48 -9.85 -22.42 19.70
N LEU A 49 -9.79 -23.46 18.86
CA LEU A 49 -9.06 -23.41 17.59
C LEU A 49 -9.63 -22.36 16.63
N ALA A 50 -10.96 -22.29 16.49
CA ALA A 50 -11.64 -21.29 15.68
C ALA A 50 -11.43 -19.87 16.23
N GLY A 51 -11.43 -19.70 17.55
CA GLY A 51 -11.14 -18.43 18.21
C GLY A 51 -9.70 -17.95 17.95
N ILE A 52 -8.71 -18.84 18.06
CA ILE A 52 -7.30 -18.54 17.75
C ILE A 52 -7.16 -18.15 16.27
N ALA A 53 -7.78 -18.90 15.35
CA ALA A 53 -7.77 -18.58 13.93
C ALA A 53 -8.42 -17.21 13.64
N GLY A 54 -9.56 -16.92 14.25
CA GLY A 54 -10.22 -15.61 14.13
C GLY A 54 -9.34 -14.46 14.62
N LEU A 55 -8.66 -14.64 15.76
CA LEU A 55 -7.70 -13.66 16.28
C LEU A 55 -6.52 -13.45 15.33
N ALA A 56 -5.92 -14.53 14.80
CA ALA A 56 -4.82 -14.44 13.85
C ALA A 56 -5.21 -13.65 12.60
N VAL A 57 -6.39 -13.91 12.04
CA VAL A 57 -6.92 -13.17 10.88
C VAL A 57 -7.10 -11.68 11.19
N LEU A 58 -7.61 -11.34 12.38
CA LEU A 58 -7.78 -9.94 12.79
C LEU A 58 -6.44 -9.23 12.96
N LEU A 59 -5.43 -9.89 13.53
CA LEU A 59 -4.10 -9.33 13.70
C LEU A 59 -3.41 -9.07 12.36
N VAL A 60 -3.43 -10.05 11.45
CA VAL A 60 -2.84 -9.90 10.11
C VAL A 60 -3.54 -8.80 9.32
N SER A 61 -4.88 -8.78 9.34
CA SER A 61 -5.67 -7.75 8.65
C SER A 61 -5.41 -6.34 9.22
N GLY A 62 -5.22 -6.22 10.54
CA GLY A 62 -4.94 -4.95 11.20
C GLY A 62 -3.53 -4.41 10.91
N ILE A 63 -2.56 -5.30 10.66
CA ILE A 63 -1.20 -4.90 10.27
C ILE A 63 -1.20 -4.36 8.83
N GLN A 64 -1.89 -5.03 7.91
CA GLN A 64 -1.98 -4.60 6.50
C GLN A 64 -2.68 -3.24 6.36
N SER A 65 -3.82 -3.04 7.03
CA SER A 65 -4.53 -1.76 6.96
C SER A 65 -3.75 -0.60 7.58
N ARG A 66 -2.92 -0.87 8.59
CA ARG A 66 -2.01 0.13 9.16
C ARG A 66 -0.88 0.49 8.20
N ALA A 67 -0.35 -0.47 7.46
CA ALA A 67 0.70 -0.24 6.47
C ALA A 67 0.18 0.65 5.33
N GLU A 68 -0.97 0.30 4.73
CA GLU A 68 -1.61 1.10 3.68
C GLU A 68 -1.92 2.53 4.14
N ALA A 69 -2.55 2.69 5.30
CA ALA A 69 -2.83 4.01 5.86
C ALA A 69 -1.55 4.83 6.16
N SER A 70 -0.42 4.17 6.40
CA SER A 70 0.86 4.85 6.61
C SER A 70 1.55 5.29 5.32
N ASP A 71 1.23 4.64 4.20
CA ASP A 71 1.75 4.97 2.88
C ASP A 71 0.98 6.15 2.30
N ASP A 72 -0.36 6.13 2.38
CA ASP A 72 -1.21 7.26 2.01
C ASP A 72 -0.83 8.54 2.76
N ALA A 73 -0.62 8.44 4.08
CA ALA A 73 -0.22 9.58 4.91
C ALA A 73 1.17 10.13 4.56
N ALA A 74 2.07 9.28 4.04
CA ALA A 74 3.41 9.70 3.62
C ALA A 74 3.41 10.33 2.22
N TRP A 75 2.47 9.94 1.36
CA TRP A 75 2.30 10.48 0.01
C TRP A 75 1.57 11.84 0.00
N GLN A 76 0.64 12.05 0.93
CA GLN A 76 -0.15 13.28 1.04
C GLN A 76 0.64 14.61 0.97
N PRO A 77 1.78 14.78 1.69
CA PRO A 77 2.59 15.98 1.58
C PRO A 77 3.11 16.20 0.16
N VAL A 78 3.59 15.15 -0.50
CA VAL A 78 4.10 15.22 -1.88
C VAL A 78 2.97 15.61 -2.83
N GLN A 79 1.81 14.98 -2.69
CA GLN A 79 0.61 15.37 -3.44
C GLN A 79 0.22 16.82 -3.18
N SER A 80 0.34 17.33 -1.95
CA SER A 80 -0.06 18.71 -1.63
C SER A 80 0.88 19.76 -2.23
N HIS A 81 2.18 19.45 -2.36
CA HIS A 81 3.16 20.33 -3.00
C HIS A 81 3.03 20.31 -4.53
N LEU A 82 2.71 19.14 -5.12
CA LEU A 82 2.45 19.00 -6.56
C LEU A 82 1.08 19.60 -6.93
N ALA A 83 0.02 19.14 -6.23
CA ALA A 83 -1.06 19.93 -5.60
C ALA A 83 -1.23 21.39 -6.02
N ALA A 84 -0.26 22.18 -5.57
CA ALA A 84 -0.26 23.62 -5.65
C ALA A 84 0.01 24.16 -7.07
N GLY A 85 0.19 23.31 -8.09
CA GLY A 85 0.22 23.70 -9.50
C GLY A 85 1.39 24.61 -9.84
N ASN A 86 2.56 24.34 -9.27
CA ASN A 86 3.69 25.26 -9.27
C ASN A 86 4.99 24.56 -9.63
N ILE A 87 5.01 23.70 -10.65
CA ILE A 87 6.28 23.28 -11.25
C ILE A 87 6.98 24.53 -11.79
N ALA A 88 8.17 24.83 -11.27
CA ALA A 88 8.98 25.98 -11.67
C ALA A 88 9.96 25.61 -12.79
N SER A 89 10.57 24.43 -12.68
CA SER A 89 11.50 23.93 -13.68
C SER A 89 11.66 22.43 -13.58
N VAL A 90 11.90 21.80 -14.72
CA VAL A 90 12.27 20.39 -14.83
C VAL A 90 13.73 20.32 -15.30
N ARG A 91 14.53 19.47 -14.66
CA ARG A 91 15.94 19.25 -15.00
C ARG A 91 16.22 17.76 -15.17
N THR A 92 17.00 17.40 -16.18
CA THR A 92 17.49 16.03 -16.34
C THR A 92 18.55 15.69 -15.31
N SER A 93 18.90 14.41 -15.20
CA SER A 93 20.03 13.93 -14.38
C SER A 93 21.38 14.57 -14.75
N SER A 94 21.55 15.01 -16.01
CA SER A 94 22.72 15.76 -16.49
C SER A 94 22.72 17.24 -16.08
N GLY A 95 21.64 17.72 -15.46
CA GLY A 95 21.47 19.11 -15.02
C GLY A 95 20.95 20.06 -16.10
N GLN A 96 20.62 19.55 -17.29
CA GLN A 96 20.04 20.33 -18.37
C GLN A 96 18.59 20.70 -18.04
N ALA A 97 18.24 21.98 -18.22
CA ALA A 97 16.87 22.45 -18.09
C ALA A 97 16.03 21.94 -19.28
N VAL A 98 14.87 21.37 -18.98
CA VAL A 98 13.91 20.92 -20.00
C VAL A 98 12.92 22.06 -20.22
N GLU A 99 12.91 22.63 -21.42
CA GLU A 99 11.88 23.59 -21.82
C GLU A 99 10.58 22.82 -22.05
N MET A 100 9.55 23.13 -21.26
CA MET A 100 8.23 22.52 -21.35
C MET A 100 7.18 23.59 -21.55
N THR A 101 6.21 23.32 -22.40
CA THR A 101 5.03 24.16 -22.57
C THR A 101 4.13 24.08 -21.34
N PRO A 102 3.28 25.10 -21.08
CA PRO A 102 2.32 25.05 -19.98
C PRO A 102 1.40 23.82 -20.05
N GLU A 103 1.03 23.39 -21.26
CA GLU A 103 0.17 22.21 -21.47
C GLU A 103 0.86 20.91 -21.06
N GLU A 104 2.15 20.77 -21.38
CA GLU A 104 2.97 19.60 -20.97
C GLU A 104 3.22 19.59 -19.45
N LEU A 105 3.34 20.75 -18.82
CA LEU A 105 3.46 20.85 -17.36
C LEU A 105 2.16 20.44 -16.66
N ASP A 106 1.01 20.82 -17.20
CA ASP A 106 -0.30 20.42 -16.67
C ASP A 106 -0.57 18.92 -16.88
N ALA A 107 -0.11 18.34 -18.00
CA ALA A 107 -0.16 16.90 -18.22
C ALA A 107 0.74 16.15 -17.23
N LEU A 108 1.99 16.59 -17.07
CA LEU A 108 2.92 16.00 -16.10
C LEU A 108 2.39 16.07 -14.66
N ASP A 109 1.80 17.20 -14.24
CA ASP A 109 1.19 17.33 -12.92
C ASP A 109 0.04 16.34 -12.73
N ARG A 110 -0.79 16.13 -13.76
CA ARG A 110 -1.87 15.13 -13.73
C ARG A 110 -1.31 13.71 -13.59
N ASP A 111 -0.33 13.35 -14.41
CA ASP A 111 0.20 11.99 -14.45
C ASP A 111 0.89 11.61 -13.12
N ILE A 112 1.58 12.56 -12.48
CA ILE A 112 2.18 12.34 -11.15
C ILE A 112 1.10 12.23 -10.07
N ARG A 113 0.01 12.99 -10.17
CA ARG A 113 -1.11 12.92 -9.19
C ARG A 113 -1.90 11.64 -9.30
N ASP A 114 -2.10 11.14 -10.51
CA ASP A 114 -2.81 9.89 -10.78
C ASP A 114 -1.96 8.67 -10.40
N LEU A 115 -0.66 8.87 -10.17
CA LEU A 115 0.18 7.86 -9.56
C LEU A 115 -0.34 7.50 -8.16
N SER A 116 -0.53 6.21 -7.94
CA SER A 116 -0.82 5.62 -6.63
C SER A 116 0.41 4.83 -6.16
N PRO A 117 1.52 5.51 -5.80
CA PRO A 117 2.76 4.83 -5.50
C PRO A 117 2.70 4.20 -4.10
N THR A 118 3.39 3.08 -3.92
CA THR A 118 3.62 2.45 -2.63
C THR A 118 4.98 2.88 -2.07
N ARG A 119 5.21 2.72 -0.76
CA ARG A 119 6.55 2.99 -0.21
C ARG A 119 7.58 2.07 -0.84
N PHE A 120 8.65 2.70 -1.34
CA PHE A 120 9.77 1.95 -1.86
C PHE A 120 10.51 1.28 -0.71
N HIS A 121 10.55 -0.05 -0.74
CA HIS A 121 11.38 -0.85 0.14
C HIS A 121 12.49 -1.45 -0.72
N ALA A 122 13.73 -1.04 -0.47
CA ALA A 122 14.89 -1.68 -1.05
C ALA A 122 15.07 -3.05 -0.37
N ASP A 123 14.22 -4.02 -0.72
CA ASP A 123 14.24 -5.36 -0.15
C ASP A 123 15.50 -6.09 -0.63
N SER A 124 16.61 -5.90 0.08
CA SER A 124 17.88 -6.66 0.01
C SER A 124 18.64 -6.71 -1.33
N GLY A 125 18.11 -6.10 -2.40
CA GLY A 125 18.78 -5.92 -3.69
C GLY A 125 19.21 -4.47 -3.92
N SER A 126 20.36 -4.27 -4.57
CA SER A 126 20.68 -2.98 -5.18
C SER A 126 19.63 -2.67 -6.24
N PHE A 127 18.95 -1.54 -6.16
CA PHE A 127 18.15 -1.04 -7.27
C PHE A 127 19.06 -0.32 -8.27
N GLN A 128 18.66 -0.32 -9.54
CA GLN A 128 19.32 0.47 -10.57
C GLN A 128 18.38 1.56 -11.03
N THR A 129 18.94 2.72 -11.35
CA THR A 129 18.19 3.82 -11.95
C THR A 129 18.66 3.99 -13.38
N PHE A 130 17.75 3.87 -14.33
CA PHE A 130 18.05 3.98 -15.77
C PHE A 130 18.06 5.43 -16.27
N GLY A 131 17.24 6.26 -15.62
CA GLY A 131 17.09 7.66 -15.92
C GLY A 131 16.49 8.38 -14.72
N SER A 132 16.78 9.67 -14.59
CA SER A 132 16.10 10.49 -13.59
C SER A 132 15.90 11.92 -14.04
N VAL A 133 14.80 12.49 -13.57
CA VAL A 133 14.36 13.85 -13.87
C VAL A 133 13.95 14.51 -12.57
N THR A 134 14.52 15.67 -12.27
CA THR A 134 14.25 16.45 -11.06
C THR A 134 13.30 17.60 -11.39
N ILE A 135 12.17 17.59 -10.72
CA ILE A 135 11.12 18.59 -10.76
C ILE A 135 11.31 19.50 -9.56
N THR A 136 11.48 20.80 -9.81
CA THR A 136 11.55 21.82 -8.77
C THR A 136 10.26 22.63 -8.80
N CYS A 137 9.58 22.70 -7.66
CA CYS A 137 8.38 23.50 -7.47
C CYS A 137 8.75 24.95 -7.09
N LYS A 138 7.83 25.92 -7.29
CA LYS A 138 8.05 27.35 -7.01
C LYS A 138 8.24 27.64 -5.52
N ASP A 139 7.75 26.77 -4.65
CA ASP A 139 7.98 26.82 -3.19
C ASP A 139 9.36 26.27 -2.79
N GLY A 140 10.16 25.80 -3.76
CA GLY A 140 11.48 25.20 -3.54
C GLY A 140 11.43 23.70 -3.25
N PHE A 141 10.25 23.08 -3.22
CA PHE A 141 10.10 21.63 -3.05
C PHE A 141 10.65 20.89 -4.28
N GLN A 142 11.48 19.87 -4.04
CA GLN A 142 12.13 19.10 -5.11
C GLN A 142 11.67 17.65 -5.06
N VAL A 143 11.28 17.14 -6.23
CA VAL A 143 10.88 15.75 -6.45
C VAL A 143 11.69 15.21 -7.62
N THR A 144 12.38 14.10 -7.42
CA THR A 144 13.11 13.41 -8.49
C THR A 144 12.35 12.15 -8.88
N LEU A 145 11.94 12.08 -10.13
CA LEU A 145 11.43 10.87 -10.76
C LEU A 145 12.62 10.04 -11.24
N MET A 146 12.62 8.75 -10.95
CA MET A 146 13.68 7.79 -11.29
C MET A 146 13.03 6.61 -11.99
N GLN A 147 13.55 6.18 -13.13
CA GLN A 147 13.15 4.90 -13.72
C GLN A 147 13.86 3.77 -12.97
N LEU A 148 13.09 2.87 -12.34
CA LEU A 148 13.61 1.76 -11.54
C LEU A 148 13.64 0.44 -12.31
N ASP A 149 12.73 0.28 -13.27
CA ASP A 149 12.62 -0.90 -14.11
C ASP A 149 12.37 -0.45 -15.57
N PRO A 150 12.95 -1.13 -16.58
CA PRO A 150 12.59 -0.95 -17.98
C PRO A 150 11.09 -1.18 -18.29
N ASP A 151 10.35 -1.90 -17.44
CA ASP A 151 8.95 -2.26 -17.67
C ASP A 151 7.92 -1.25 -17.09
N SER A 152 8.28 0.04 -16.97
CA SER A 152 7.42 1.17 -16.52
C SER A 152 7.35 1.46 -15.01
N GLU A 153 8.27 0.94 -14.21
CA GLU A 153 8.35 1.29 -12.78
C GLU A 153 9.06 2.63 -12.56
N ILE A 154 8.37 3.56 -11.91
CA ILE A 154 8.87 4.90 -11.57
C ILE A 154 9.01 5.03 -10.06
N GLY A 155 10.24 5.28 -9.63
CA GLY A 155 10.59 5.71 -8.30
C GLY A 155 10.42 7.21 -8.13
N ILE A 156 9.83 7.62 -7.01
CA ILE A 156 9.71 9.01 -6.61
C ILE A 156 10.59 9.23 -5.39
N ALA A 157 11.52 10.15 -5.52
CA ALA A 157 12.43 10.54 -4.48
C ALA A 157 12.17 12.01 -4.09
N VAL A 158 12.12 12.29 -2.79
CA VAL A 158 11.76 13.62 -2.28
C VAL A 158 12.98 14.27 -1.63
N GLY A 159 13.22 15.54 -1.95
CA GLY A 159 14.32 16.33 -1.39
C GLY A 159 15.41 16.65 -2.39
N ASN A 160 16.54 17.16 -1.89
CA ASN A 160 17.66 17.61 -2.71
C ASN A 160 18.64 16.46 -2.98
N ALA A 161 18.81 16.10 -4.25
CA ALA A 161 19.70 15.03 -4.73
C ALA A 161 19.52 13.68 -3.98
N PRO A 162 18.32 13.12 -3.97
CA PRO A 162 18.07 11.87 -3.26
C PRO A 162 18.81 10.70 -3.91
N THR A 163 19.42 9.85 -3.09
CA THR A 163 20.17 8.66 -3.56
C THR A 163 19.29 7.44 -3.74
N ALA A 164 18.03 7.49 -3.29
CA ALA A 164 17.06 6.40 -3.39
C ALA A 164 15.63 6.95 -3.47
N PRO A 165 14.72 6.25 -4.15
CA PRO A 165 13.31 6.60 -4.14
C PRO A 165 12.69 6.34 -2.76
N ALA A 166 11.77 7.22 -2.37
CA ALA A 166 10.93 7.07 -1.19
C ALA A 166 9.66 6.28 -1.51
N PHE A 167 9.17 6.38 -2.74
CA PHE A 167 7.98 5.70 -3.24
C PHE A 167 8.26 5.09 -4.61
N ALA A 168 7.51 4.06 -5.00
CA ALA A 168 7.55 3.50 -6.34
C ALA A 168 6.13 3.21 -6.83
N GLY A 169 5.90 3.39 -8.12
CA GLY A 169 4.62 3.14 -8.77
C GLY A 169 4.80 2.85 -10.24
N PHE A 170 3.76 2.31 -10.87
CA PHE A 170 3.79 1.98 -12.29
C PHE A 170 3.07 3.06 -13.10
N SER A 171 3.75 3.62 -14.09
CA SER A 171 3.14 4.52 -15.08
C SER A 171 3.93 4.46 -16.38
N GLY A 172 3.29 3.91 -17.42
CA GLY A 172 3.87 3.88 -18.77
C GLY A 172 4.00 5.29 -19.36
N GLU A 173 3.03 6.16 -19.10
CA GLU A 173 3.04 7.54 -19.61
C GLU A 173 4.23 8.35 -19.04
N LEU A 174 4.47 8.25 -17.73
CA LEU A 174 5.64 8.89 -17.11
C LEU A 174 6.95 8.24 -17.55
N HIS A 175 6.96 6.92 -17.77
CA HIS A 175 8.13 6.22 -18.26
C HIS A 175 8.53 6.70 -19.65
N ASP A 176 7.58 6.70 -20.59
CA ASP A 176 7.76 7.16 -21.97
C ASP A 176 8.15 8.64 -22.01
N TRP A 177 7.55 9.46 -21.14
CA TRP A 177 7.89 10.88 -21.03
C TRP A 177 9.33 11.09 -20.56
N ILE A 178 9.80 10.35 -19.53
CA ILE A 178 11.20 10.42 -19.07
C ILE A 178 12.14 10.02 -20.20
N ASP A 179 11.83 8.95 -20.95
CA ASP A 179 12.62 8.50 -22.09
C ASP A 179 12.70 9.57 -23.18
N GLN A 180 11.59 10.23 -23.49
CA GLN A 180 11.55 11.32 -24.46
C GLN A 180 12.44 12.50 -24.01
N VAL A 181 12.32 12.90 -22.76
CA VAL A 181 13.10 14.01 -22.18
C VAL A 181 14.60 13.69 -22.15
N LEU A 182 14.97 12.46 -21.78
CA LEU A 182 16.37 12.03 -21.75
C LEU A 182 16.93 11.83 -23.16
N GLY A 183 16.13 11.31 -24.10
CA GLY A 183 16.49 11.15 -25.50
C GLY A 183 16.82 12.49 -26.18
N HIS A 184 16.10 13.56 -25.83
CA HIS A 184 16.40 14.93 -26.30
C HIS A 184 17.67 15.55 -25.69
N SER A 185 18.20 15.01 -24.59
CA SER A 185 19.45 15.50 -23.97
C SER A 185 20.72 14.89 -24.55
N LEU A 186 20.59 13.84 -25.38
CA LEU A 186 21.71 13.09 -25.98
C LEU A 186 21.95 13.43 -27.46
N SER A 187 21.11 14.28 -28.06
CA SER A 187 21.25 14.79 -29.44
C SER A 187 21.80 16.21 -29.49
#